data_AF-A0A2I1XCD1-F1
#
_entry.id   AF-A0A2I1XCD1-F1
#
_cell.length_a   1.000
_cell.length_b   1.000
_cell.length_c   1.000
_cell.angle_alpha   90.00
_cell.angle_beta   90.00
_cell.angle_gamma   90.00
#
_symmetry.space_group_name_H-M   'P 1'
#
loop_
_entity.id
_entity.type
_entity.pdbx_description
1 polymer ?
#
loop_
_entity_poly.entity_id
_entity_poly.type
_entity_poly.pdbx_seq_one_letter_code
_entity_poly.pdbx_strand_id
1 'polypeptide(L)'
;MNPLRFLSLFTLAFLTACAATPEQLAARAQARKQEEQNLQIHLAAQCDPETARLIQKQFELADNRSVQTIEQQKSFRLKYIDKVSDPMFQACYKMAWQNYISQQQLQEARYYYNYYDPWGYPFYRPPFWW
;
A
#
# COMPACT_ATOMS: atom_id res chain seq x y z
N MET A 1 6.29 42.18 -31.13
CA MET A 1 5.60 41.14 -30.33
C MET A 1 6.60 40.64 -29.31
N ASN A 2 6.41 40.97 -28.02
CA ASN A 2 7.48 40.82 -27.01
C ASN A 2 7.46 39.39 -26.41
N PRO A 3 8.51 38.58 -26.62
CA PRO A 3 8.56 37.19 -26.14
C PRO A 3 8.57 37.08 -24.60
N LEU A 4 8.97 38.15 -23.92
CA LEU A 4 8.97 38.27 -22.45
C LEU A 4 7.57 38.23 -21.82
N ARG A 5 6.52 38.66 -22.53
CA ARG A 5 5.14 38.61 -22.00
C ARG A 5 4.56 37.19 -22.00
N PHE A 6 4.96 36.34 -22.94
CA PHE A 6 4.50 34.95 -23.01
C PHE A 6 5.18 34.06 -21.96
N LEU A 7 6.45 34.33 -21.64
CA LEU A 7 7.18 33.62 -20.59
C LEU A 7 6.59 33.83 -19.19
N SER A 8 6.08 35.02 -18.89
CA SER A 8 5.48 35.34 -17.59
C SER A 8 4.10 34.71 -17.37
N LEU A 9 3.35 34.42 -18.45
CA LEU A 9 2.04 33.76 -18.35
C LEU A 9 2.17 32.25 -18.10
N PHE A 10 3.24 31.61 -18.59
CA PHE A 10 3.46 30.18 -18.39
C PHE A 10 3.85 29.84 -16.94
N THR A 11 4.64 30.68 -16.26
CA THR A 11 5.09 30.41 -14.88
C THR A 11 3.96 30.50 -13.85
N LEU A 12 2.94 31.32 -14.08
CA LEU A 12 1.76 31.42 -13.20
C LEU A 12 0.79 30.24 -13.36
N ALA A 13 0.70 29.63 -14.54
CA ALA A 13 -0.16 28.47 -14.78
C ALA A 13 0.34 27.18 -14.12
N PHE A 14 1.66 27.06 -13.87
CA PHE A 14 2.22 25.89 -13.20
C PHE A 14 2.02 25.89 -11.67
N LEU A 15 1.77 27.04 -11.05
CA LEU A 15 1.63 27.16 -9.59
C LEU A 15 0.25 26.71 -9.07
N THR A 16 -0.80 26.76 -9.89
CA THR A 16 -2.16 26.30 -9.52
C THR A 16 -2.41 24.82 -9.82
N ALA A 17 -1.51 24.16 -10.54
CA ALA A 17 -1.64 22.73 -10.90
C ALA A 17 -1.26 21.75 -9.75
N CYS A 18 -0.69 22.25 -8.65
CA CYS A 18 -0.33 21.42 -7.48
C CYS A 18 -1.34 21.48 -6.32
N ALA A 19 -2.42 22.26 -6.43
CA ALA A 19 -3.50 22.26 -5.43
C ALA A 19 -4.50 21.14 -5.76
N ALA A 20 -4.12 19.89 -5.47
CA ALA A 20 -5.07 18.77 -5.52
C ALA A 20 -6.30 19.12 -4.68
N THR A 21 -7.49 18.99 -5.26
CA THR A 21 -8.72 19.36 -4.55
C THR A 21 -8.90 18.47 -3.31
N PRO A 22 -9.46 19.00 -2.22
CA PRO A 22 -9.67 18.21 -1.01
C PRO A 22 -10.51 16.96 -1.28
N GLU A 23 -11.44 17.01 -2.24
CA GLU A 23 -12.24 15.85 -2.67
C GLU A 23 -11.39 14.78 -3.37
N GLN A 24 -10.44 15.16 -4.23
CA GLN A 24 -9.52 14.20 -4.85
C GLN A 24 -8.57 13.58 -3.83
N LEU A 25 -8.14 14.34 -2.82
CA LEU A 25 -7.31 13.81 -1.74
C LEU A 25 -8.08 12.80 -0.88
N ALA A 26 -9.34 13.09 -0.57
CA ALA A 26 -10.22 12.18 0.17
C ALA A 26 -10.47 10.87 -0.61
N ALA A 27 -10.74 10.95 -1.92
CA ALA A 27 -10.91 9.78 -2.77
C ALA A 27 -9.64 8.92 -2.84
N ARG A 28 -8.46 9.54 -2.97
CA ARG A 28 -7.17 8.83 -2.94
C ARG A 28 -6.89 8.17 -1.58
N ALA A 29 -7.25 8.84 -0.49
CA ALA A 29 -7.09 8.27 0.85
C ALA A 29 -7.97 7.03 1.06
N GLN A 30 -9.22 7.06 0.56
CA GLN A 30 -10.10 5.89 0.57
C GLN A 30 -9.56 4.74 -0.28
N ALA A 31 -9.09 5.04 -1.49
CA ALA A 31 -8.47 4.04 -2.36
C ALA A 31 -7.25 3.38 -1.69
N ARG A 32 -6.34 4.17 -1.09
CA ARG A 32 -5.18 3.63 -0.35
C ARG A 32 -5.60 2.73 0.82
N LYS A 33 -6.63 3.14 1.59
CA LYS A 33 -7.16 2.32 2.69
C LYS A 33 -7.67 0.96 2.16
N GLN A 34 -8.39 0.95 1.05
CA GLN A 34 -8.89 -0.29 0.45
C GLN A 34 -7.76 -1.19 -0.06
N GLU A 35 -6.73 -0.61 -0.69
CA GLU A 35 -5.54 -1.34 -1.12
C GLU A 35 -4.82 -2.00 0.06
N GLU A 36 -4.60 -1.26 1.16
CA GLU A 36 -3.99 -1.79 2.38
C GLU A 36 -4.81 -2.93 3.00
N GLN A 37 -6.14 -2.80 3.02
CA GLN A 37 -7.04 -3.84 3.50
C GLN A 37 -6.98 -5.08 2.61
N ASN A 38 -7.01 -4.91 1.29
CA ASN A 38 -6.91 -6.00 0.34
C ASN A 38 -5.57 -6.72 0.42
N LEU A 39 -4.48 -5.98 0.64
CA LEU A 39 -3.16 -6.56 0.87
C LEU A 39 -3.16 -7.45 2.12
N GLN A 40 -3.73 -6.97 3.24
CA GLN A 40 -3.86 -7.76 4.46
C GLN A 40 -4.66 -9.04 4.25
N ILE A 41 -5.81 -8.94 3.56
CA ILE A 41 -6.65 -10.10 3.25
C ILE A 41 -5.88 -11.09 2.36
N HIS A 42 -5.20 -10.60 1.33
CA HIS A 42 -4.44 -11.44 0.40
C HIS A 42 -3.31 -12.18 1.11
N LEU A 43 -2.55 -11.50 1.97
CA LEU A 43 -1.49 -12.13 2.77
C LEU A 43 -2.06 -13.14 3.76
N ALA A 44 -3.19 -12.83 4.40
CA ALA A 44 -3.87 -13.78 5.29
C ALA A 44 -4.37 -15.02 4.53
N ALA A 45 -4.87 -14.85 3.30
CA ALA A 45 -5.41 -15.95 2.48
C ALA A 45 -4.35 -16.95 2.04
N GLN A 46 -3.08 -16.53 1.94
CA GLN A 46 -1.95 -17.44 1.69
C GLN A 46 -1.70 -18.41 2.85
N CYS A 47 -2.12 -18.04 4.06
CA CYS A 47 -1.91 -18.82 5.29
C CYS A 47 -3.17 -19.60 5.70
N ASP A 48 -4.31 -18.93 5.76
CA ASP A 48 -5.60 -19.53 6.08
C ASP A 48 -6.74 -18.76 5.38
N PRO A 49 -7.42 -19.37 4.38
CA PRO A 49 -8.51 -18.72 3.66
C PRO A 49 -9.73 -18.44 4.55
N GLU A 50 -9.96 -19.23 5.61
CA GLU A 50 -11.08 -18.98 6.53
C GLU A 50 -10.81 -17.74 7.40
N THR A 51 -9.58 -17.59 7.89
CA THR A 51 -9.17 -16.40 8.64
C THR A 51 -9.18 -15.15 7.77
N ALA A 52 -8.79 -15.25 6.50
CA ALA A 52 -8.88 -14.15 5.53
C ALA A 52 -10.33 -13.67 5.33
N ARG A 53 -11.30 -14.57 5.23
CA ARG A 53 -12.73 -14.23 5.17
C ARG A 53 -13.21 -13.53 6.44
N LEU A 54 -12.72 -13.94 7.61
CA LEU A 54 -13.05 -13.27 8.87
C LEU A 54 -12.47 -11.85 8.92
N ILE A 55 -11.24 -11.64 8.44
CA ILE A 55 -10.61 -10.32 8.33
C ILE A 55 -11.36 -9.42 7.34
N GLN A 56 -11.73 -9.94 6.18
CA GLN A 56 -12.56 -9.21 5.22
C GLN A 56 -13.88 -8.78 5.84
N LYS A 57 -14.59 -9.71 6.48
CA LYS A 57 -15.85 -9.42 7.17
C LYS A 57 -15.65 -8.37 8.25
N GLN A 58 -14.58 -8.44 9.04
CA GLN A 58 -14.24 -7.44 10.07
C GLN A 58 -14.10 -6.02 9.48
N PHE A 59 -13.52 -5.87 8.28
CA PHE A 59 -13.45 -4.57 7.59
C PHE A 59 -14.82 -4.09 7.12
N GLU A 60 -15.63 -4.98 6.54
CA GLU A 60 -17.01 -4.66 6.13
C GLU A 60 -17.88 -4.23 7.33
N LEU A 61 -17.70 -4.87 8.50
CA LEU A 61 -18.38 -4.50 9.73
C LEU A 61 -17.89 -3.15 10.29
N ALA A 62 -16.61 -2.82 10.11
CA ALA A 62 -16.05 -1.55 10.57
C ALA A 62 -16.63 -0.37 9.79
N ASP A 63 -16.88 -0.55 8.50
CA ASP A 63 -17.50 0.46 7.64
C ASP A 63 -19.04 0.51 7.81
N ASN A 64 -19.70 -0.61 8.15
CA ASN A 64 -21.16 -0.71 8.34
C ASN A 64 -21.59 -0.90 9.81
N ARG A 65 -20.98 -0.13 10.73
CA ARG A 65 -21.14 -0.29 12.19
C ARG A 65 -22.57 -0.18 12.74
N SER A 66 -23.50 0.41 11.97
CA SER A 66 -24.87 0.75 12.40
C SER A 66 -25.91 -0.37 12.24
N VAL A 67 -25.59 -1.49 11.58
CA VAL A 67 -26.61 -2.45 11.10
C VAL A 67 -26.67 -3.79 11.87
N GLN A 68 -25.80 -4.04 12.86
CA GLN A 68 -25.71 -5.36 13.50
C GLN A 68 -26.25 -5.46 14.93
N THR A 69 -26.92 -6.59 15.19
CA THR A 69 -27.36 -7.01 16.53
C THR A 69 -26.15 -7.37 17.41
N ILE A 70 -26.16 -6.90 18.67
CA ILE A 70 -25.05 -7.02 19.63
C ILE A 70 -24.58 -8.47 19.84
N GLU A 71 -25.48 -9.45 19.78
CA GLU A 71 -25.15 -10.88 19.98
C GLU A 71 -24.39 -11.49 18.80
N GLN A 72 -24.73 -11.10 17.57
CA GLN A 72 -24.03 -11.55 16.36
C GLN A 72 -22.61 -10.97 16.32
N GLN A 73 -22.43 -9.74 16.80
CA GLN A 73 -21.13 -9.11 16.88
C GLN A 73 -20.22 -9.78 17.92
N LYS A 74 -20.77 -10.19 19.08
CA LYS A 74 -20.02 -10.90 20.12
C LYS A 74 -19.53 -12.28 19.66
N SER A 75 -20.42 -13.09 19.09
CA SER A 75 -20.07 -14.42 18.59
C SER A 75 -19.05 -14.37 17.44
N PHE A 76 -19.20 -13.41 16.52
CA PHE A 76 -18.22 -13.14 15.48
C PHE A 76 -16.85 -12.74 16.06
N ARG A 77 -16.81 -11.83 17.04
CA ARG A 77 -15.57 -11.36 17.66
C ARG A 77 -14.82 -12.50 18.36
N LEU A 78 -15.52 -13.40 19.04
CA LEU A 78 -14.91 -14.57 19.67
C LEU A 78 -14.24 -15.48 18.62
N LYS A 79 -14.96 -15.81 17.55
CA LYS A 79 -14.42 -16.62 16.45
C LYS A 79 -13.23 -15.95 15.74
N TYR A 80 -13.31 -14.63 15.55
CA TYR A 80 -12.23 -13.85 14.96
C TYR A 80 -10.97 -13.88 15.83
N ILE A 81 -11.10 -13.62 17.14
CA ILE A 81 -9.96 -13.61 18.06
C ILE A 81 -9.33 -15.00 18.11
N ASP A 82 -10.12 -16.05 18.25
CA ASP A 82 -9.63 -17.43 18.31
C ASP A 82 -8.73 -17.74 17.10
N LYS A 83 -9.23 -17.50 15.89
CA LYS A 83 -8.51 -17.75 14.64
C LYS A 83 -7.29 -16.86 14.41
N VAL A 84 -7.38 -15.57 14.71
CA VAL A 84 -6.25 -14.64 14.56
C VAL A 84 -5.21 -14.81 15.66
N SER A 85 -5.61 -15.35 16.82
CA SER A 85 -4.71 -15.65 17.94
C SER A 85 -3.97 -16.98 17.78
N ASP A 86 -4.32 -17.79 16.79
CA ASP A 86 -3.65 -19.04 16.52
C ASP A 86 -2.15 -18.80 16.21
N PRO A 87 -1.23 -19.41 16.98
CA PRO A 87 0.21 -19.20 16.79
C PRO A 87 0.71 -19.65 15.41
N MET A 88 0.08 -20.64 14.78
CA MET A 88 0.41 -21.06 13.42
C MET A 88 0.01 -20.00 12.40
N PHE A 89 -1.19 -19.43 12.55
CA PHE A 89 -1.64 -18.32 11.71
C PHE A 89 -0.72 -17.11 11.88
N GLN A 90 -0.39 -16.72 13.11
CA GLN A 90 0.48 -15.56 13.38
C GLN A 90 1.88 -15.74 12.80
N ALA A 91 2.47 -16.93 12.95
CA ALA A 91 3.78 -17.22 12.38
C ALA A 91 3.76 -17.17 10.85
N CYS A 92 2.76 -17.80 10.22
CA CYS A 92 2.62 -17.76 8.77
C CYS A 92 2.37 -16.33 8.27
N TYR A 93 1.45 -15.59 8.91
CA TYR A 93 1.11 -14.22 8.52
C TYR A 93 2.32 -13.29 8.63
N LYS A 94 3.12 -13.42 9.70
CA LYS A 94 4.39 -12.69 9.85
C LYS A 94 5.36 -13.02 8.73
N MET A 95 5.49 -14.29 8.35
CA MET A 95 6.35 -14.72 7.26
C MET A 95 5.86 -14.20 5.90
N ALA A 96 4.56 -14.23 5.64
CA ALA A 96 3.95 -13.69 4.43
C ALA A 96 4.24 -12.18 4.30
N TRP A 97 4.12 -11.43 5.39
CA TRP A 97 4.52 -10.03 5.44
C TRP A 97 6.00 -9.81 5.14
N GLN A 98 6.88 -10.59 5.76
CA GLN A 98 8.32 -10.51 5.50
C GLN A 98 8.65 -10.85 4.04
N ASN A 99 7.97 -11.84 3.45
CA ASN A 99 8.11 -12.20 2.06
C ASN A 99 7.68 -11.03 1.15
N TYR A 100 6.51 -10.44 1.39
CA TYR A 100 6.05 -9.28 0.64
C TYR A 100 7.04 -8.11 0.68
N ILE A 101 7.57 -7.77 1.86
CA ILE A 101 8.58 -6.73 2.02
C ILE A 101 9.85 -7.09 1.23
N SER A 102 10.30 -8.35 1.30
CA SER A 102 11.47 -8.79 0.55
C SER A 102 11.26 -8.71 -0.97
N GLN A 103 10.06 -9.01 -1.47
CA GLN A 103 9.74 -8.88 -2.89
C GLN A 103 9.75 -7.43 -3.35
N GLN A 104 9.19 -6.52 -2.55
CA GLN A 104 9.26 -5.07 -2.79
C GLN A 104 10.72 -4.60 -2.88
N GLN A 105 11.57 -4.98 -1.92
CA GLN A 105 13.00 -4.63 -1.95
C GLN A 105 13.72 -5.19 -3.17
N LEU A 106 13.41 -6.42 -3.59
CA LEU A 106 13.99 -7.01 -4.80
C LEU A 106 13.52 -6.29 -6.07
N GLN A 107 12.26 -5.86 -6.13
CA GLN A 107 11.73 -5.08 -7.23
C GLN A 107 12.39 -3.70 -7.30
N GLU A 108 12.54 -3.02 -6.16
CA GLU A 108 13.24 -1.74 -6.05
C GLU A 108 14.72 -1.88 -6.45
N ALA A 109 15.41 -2.90 -5.97
CA ALA A 109 16.80 -3.19 -6.34
C ALA A 109 16.93 -3.46 -7.84
N ARG A 110 16.00 -4.23 -8.42
CA ARG A 110 15.95 -4.50 -9.86
C ARG A 110 15.64 -3.25 -10.67
N TYR A 111 14.72 -2.40 -10.19
CA TYR A 111 14.39 -1.14 -10.83
C TYR A 111 15.60 -0.20 -10.81
N TYR A 112 16.25 -0.05 -9.66
CA TYR A 112 17.47 0.74 -9.51
C TYR A 112 18.59 0.22 -10.42
N TYR A 113 18.83 -1.09 -10.42
CA TYR A 113 19.80 -1.73 -11.31
C TYR A 113 19.47 -1.48 -12.79
N ASN A 114 18.22 -1.71 -13.21
CA ASN A 114 17.82 -1.46 -14.61
C ASN A 114 17.80 0.02 -15.00
N TYR A 115 17.61 0.94 -14.05
CA TYR A 115 17.58 2.38 -14.30
C TYR A 115 18.99 3.02 -14.31
N TYR A 116 19.90 2.53 -13.47
CA TYR A 116 21.29 2.98 -13.42
C TYR A 116 22.25 2.18 -14.31
N ASP A 117 21.92 0.93 -14.67
CA ASP A 117 22.70 0.04 -15.53
C ASP A 117 22.10 -0.26 -16.93
N PRO A 118 21.20 0.55 -17.55
CA PRO A 118 20.76 0.29 -18.92
C PRO A 118 21.86 0.58 -19.96
N TRP A 119 22.96 1.21 -19.56
CA TRP A 119 24.15 1.48 -20.36
C TRP A 119 25.36 0.77 -19.74
N GLY A 120 25.40 -0.56 -19.85
CA GLY A 120 26.37 -1.44 -19.20
C GLY A 120 27.82 -0.94 -19.21
N TYR A 121 28.20 -0.25 -18.13
CA TYR A 121 29.59 0.07 -17.82
C TYR A 121 29.85 -0.28 -16.35
N PRO A 122 30.33 -1.50 -16.07
CA PRO A 122 30.65 -1.97 -14.72
C PRO A 122 31.80 -1.21 -14.03
N PHE A 123 32.35 -0.16 -14.66
CA PHE A 123 33.64 0.43 -14.34
C PHE A 123 33.63 1.95 -14.12
N TYR A 124 32.47 2.62 -14.03
CA TYR A 124 32.45 4.05 -13.67
C TYR A 124 32.45 4.28 -12.15
N ARG A 125 33.38 3.63 -11.44
CA ARG A 125 33.88 4.20 -10.18
C ARG A 125 35.02 5.15 -10.56
N PRO A 126 34.88 6.48 -10.40
CA PRO A 126 36.03 7.36 -10.57
C PRO A 126 37.12 6.91 -9.60
N PRO A 127 38.35 6.62 -10.08
CA PRO A 127 39.37 5.92 -9.28
C PRO A 127 39.99 6.75 -8.14
N PHE A 128 39.38 7.88 -7.75
CA PHE A 128 40.01 8.91 -6.90
C PHE A 128 39.16 9.36 -5.70
N TRP A 129 38.27 8.52 -5.19
CA TRP A 129 37.62 8.77 -3.90
C TRP A 129 38.04 7.71 -2.88
N TRP A 130 39.20 7.96 -2.29
CA TRP A 130 39.62 7.49 -0.96
C TRP A 130 39.48 8.65 0.01
#